data_AF-A0A1I4QKA3-F1
#
_entry.id   AF-A0A1I4QKA3-F1
#
_cell.length_a   1.000
_cell.length_b   1.000
_cell.length_c   1.000
_cell.angle_alpha   90.00
_cell.angle_beta   90.00
_cell.angle_gamma   90.00
#
_symmetry.space_group_name_H-M   'P 1'
#
loop_
_entity.id
_entity.type
_entity.pdbx_description
1 polymer ?
#
loop_
_entity_poly.entity_id
_entity_poly.type
_entity_poly.pdbx_seq_one_letter_code
_entity_poly.pdbx_strand_id
1 'polypeptide(L)' 'MAGFRKGQKVEIYKRSDDESWEEYMDEFIGLHGIVTDPDTSKNDPDALIEVTLDEKGTYRFPQDCLRVIEE' A
#
# COMPACT_ATOMS: atom_id res chain seq x y z
N MET A 1 17.57 -1.85 1.44
CA MET A 1 16.43 -1.22 0.74
C MET A 1 15.61 -0.49 1.78
N ALA A 2 15.25 0.77 1.55
CA ALA A 2 14.41 1.51 2.49
C ALA A 2 12.95 1.08 2.26
N GLY A 3 12.38 0.35 3.22
CA GLY A 3 10.97 -0.06 3.17
C GLY A 3 10.02 1.08 3.55
N PHE A 4 8.72 0.81 3.43
CA PHE A 4 7.67 1.73 3.89
C PHE A 4 7.79 2.00 5.39
N ARG A 5 7.35 3.20 5.80
CA ARG A 5 7.31 3.65 7.19
C ARG A 5 5.91 4.13 7.52
N LYS A 6 5.49 3.88 8.76
CA LYS A 6 4.25 4.42 9.30
C LYS A 6 4.24 5.94 9.19
N GLY A 7 3.14 6.49 8.69
CA GLY A 7 2.94 7.94 8.48
C GLY A 7 3.31 8.45 7.09
N GLN A 8 3.98 7.64 6.25
CA GLN A 8 4.27 8.04 4.87
C GLN A 8 3.01 8.14 4.04
N LYS A 9 2.95 9.16 3.18
CA LYS A 9 1.92 9.24 2.15
C LYS A 9 2.31 8.41 0.94
N VAL A 10 1.36 7.60 0.49
CA VAL A 10 1.52 6.69 -0.64
C VAL A 10 0.38 6.85 -1.63
N GLU A 11 0.66 6.49 -2.87
CA GLU A 11 -0.31 6.33 -3.96
C GLU A 11 -0.36 4.87 -4.39
N ILE A 12 -1.56 4.36 -4.63
CA ILE A 12 -1.76 3.05 -5.27
C ILE A 12 -1.62 3.31 -6.78
N TYR A 13 -0.39 3.24 -7.29
CA TYR A 13 -0.07 3.80 -8.61
C TYR A 13 -0.28 2.82 -9.77
N LYS A 14 -0.45 1.52 -9.46
CA LYS A 14 -0.70 0.47 -10.45
C LYS A 14 -1.47 -0.70 -9.82
N ARG A 15 -1.95 -1.60 -10.67
CA ARG A 15 -2.36 -2.95 -10.26
C ARG A 15 -1.14 -3.78 -9.82
N SER A 16 -1.30 -4.57 -8.77
CA SER A 16 -0.29 -5.55 -8.34
C SER A 16 -0.37 -6.83 -9.18
N ASP A 17 0.77 -7.48 -9.35
CA ASP A 17 0.88 -8.84 -9.93
C ASP A 17 0.71 -9.95 -8.87
N ASP A 18 0.53 -9.57 -7.59
CA ASP A 18 0.33 -10.48 -6.45
C ASP A 18 -1.07 -11.13 -6.47
N GLU A 19 -1.16 -12.38 -6.01
CA GLU A 19 -2.42 -13.13 -5.94
C GLU A 19 -3.44 -12.53 -4.97
N SER A 20 -2.98 -11.69 -4.02
CA SER A 20 -3.84 -10.97 -3.08
C SER A 20 -4.58 -9.79 -3.72
N TRP A 21 -4.26 -9.43 -4.97
CA TRP A 21 -4.94 -8.36 -5.69
C TRP A 21 -6.27 -8.82 -6.30
N GLU A 22 -7.35 -8.27 -5.78
CA GLU A 22 -8.71 -8.57 -6.21
C GLU A 22 -9.23 -7.53 -7.22
N GLU A 23 -10.19 -7.92 -8.08
CA GLU A 23 -10.70 -7.04 -9.15
C GLU A 23 -11.28 -5.72 -8.63
N TYR A 24 -11.89 -5.71 -7.44
CA TYR A 24 -12.42 -4.48 -6.85
C TYR A 24 -11.32 -3.47 -6.49
N MET A 25 -10.07 -3.93 -6.26
CA MET A 25 -8.95 -3.07 -5.88
C MET A 25 -8.49 -2.18 -7.03
N ASP A 26 -8.88 -2.48 -8.27
CA ASP A 26 -8.66 -1.60 -9.42
C ASP A 26 -9.32 -0.22 -9.21
N GLU A 27 -10.36 -0.12 -8.38
CA GLU A 27 -10.99 1.16 -8.02
C GLU A 27 -10.09 2.07 -7.17
N PHE A 28 -9.06 1.49 -6.52
CA PHE A 28 -8.14 2.22 -5.67
C PHE A 28 -6.95 2.78 -6.43
N ILE A 29 -6.76 2.40 -7.70
CA ILE A 29 -5.64 2.90 -8.51
C ILE A 29 -5.79 4.41 -8.71
N GLY A 30 -4.73 5.14 -8.38
CA GLY A 30 -4.66 6.61 -8.38
C GLY A 30 -5.11 7.25 -7.07
N LEU A 31 -5.60 6.48 -6.09
CA LEU A 31 -5.95 7.01 -4.78
C LEU A 31 -4.71 7.17 -3.90
N HIS A 32 -4.82 8.11 -2.96
CA HIS A 32 -3.79 8.42 -1.98
C HIS A 32 -4.20 7.94 -0.60
N GLY A 33 -3.21 7.55 0.19
CA GLY A 33 -3.41 7.13 1.55
C GLY A 33 -2.16 7.30 2.39
N ILE A 34 -2.29 6.93 3.67
CA ILE A 34 -1.21 6.99 4.65
C ILE A 34 -0.93 5.57 5.14
N VAL A 35 0.34 5.20 5.17
CA VAL A 35 0.78 3.91 5.74
C VAL A 35 0.50 3.90 7.25
N THR A 36 -0.38 3.02 7.70
CA THR A 36 -0.70 2.84 9.13
C THR A 36 0.10 1.73 9.77
N ASP A 37 0.40 0.68 8.99
CA ASP A 37 1.27 -0.43 9.38
C ASP A 37 2.12 -0.89 8.17
N PRO A 38 3.45 -0.69 8.20
CA PRO A 38 4.32 -1.07 7.10
C PRO A 38 4.73 -2.56 7.12
N ASP A 39 4.16 -3.39 8.00
CA ASP A 39 4.50 -4.81 8.22
C ASP A 39 6.02 -5.05 8.41
N THR A 40 6.72 -4.03 8.92
CA THR A 40 8.20 -3.99 9.07
C THR A 40 8.78 -5.02 10.04
N SER A 41 7.94 -5.80 10.72
CA SER A 41 8.40 -6.76 11.73
C SER A 41 9.11 -7.98 11.14
N LYS A 42 9.00 -8.24 9.82
CA LYS A 42 9.52 -9.47 9.20
C LYS A 42 10.47 -9.31 8.01
N ASN A 43 10.73 -8.10 7.49
CA ASN A 43 11.50 -7.90 6.23
C ASN A 43 11.03 -8.82 5.09
N ASP A 44 9.73 -9.10 5.06
CA ASP A 44 9.13 -10.02 4.11
C ASP A 44 8.66 -9.20 2.89
N PRO A 45 9.20 -9.47 1.68
CA PRO A 45 8.81 -8.75 0.47
C PRO A 45 7.35 -9.03 0.06
N ASP A 46 6.79 -10.15 0.51
CA ASP A 46 5.42 -10.57 0.22
C ASP A 46 4.44 -10.06 1.31
N ALA A 47 4.93 -9.33 2.31
CA ALA A 47 4.06 -8.73 3.32
C ALA A 47 3.24 -7.58 2.75
N LEU A 48 1.94 -7.60 3.06
CA LEU A 48 1.01 -6.54 2.70
C LEU A 48 1.19 -5.33 3.61
N ILE A 49 1.15 -4.14 3.02
CA ILE A 49 1.22 -2.86 3.72
C ILE A 49 -0.19 -2.37 4.02
N GLU A 50 -0.44 -2.00 5.27
CA GLU A 50 -1.71 -1.40 5.67
C GLU A 50 -1.69 0.10 5.37
N VAL A 51 -2.67 0.54 4.58
CA VAL A 51 -2.83 1.91 4.12
C VAL A 51 -4.26 2.36 4.41
N THR A 52 -4.41 3.51 5.08
CA THR A 52 -5.69 4.21 5.16
C THR A 52 -5.82 5.14 3.96
N LEU A 53 -6.76 4.82 3.08
CA LEU A 53 -7.15 5.63 1.93
C LEU A 53 -8.09 6.76 2.35
N ASP A 54 -7.93 7.92 1.71
CA ASP A 54 -8.82 9.06 1.92
C ASP A 54 -10.26 8.69 1.52
N GLU A 55 -11.21 8.94 2.41
CA GLU A 55 -12.66 8.70 2.22
C GLU A 55 -13.10 7.24 1.92
N LYS A 56 -12.19 6.26 1.94
CA LYS A 56 -12.48 4.84 1.64
C LYS A 56 -12.29 3.90 2.82
N GLY A 57 -11.34 4.20 3.72
CA GLY A 57 -11.04 3.36 4.89
C GLY A 57 -9.66 2.70 4.81
N THR A 58 -9.43 1.68 5.63
CA THR A 58 -8.12 1.02 5.77
C THR A 58 -8.09 -0.31 5.04
N TYR A 59 -7.09 -0.48 4.17
CA TYR A 59 -6.90 -1.66 3.33
C TYR A 59 -5.45 -2.12 3.36
N ARG A 60 -5.23 -3.37 2.95
CA ARG A 60 -3.90 -3.96 2.84
C ARG A 60 -3.54 -4.13 1.37
N PHE A 61 -2.35 -3.67 1.00
CA PHE A 61 -1.87 -3.65 -0.37
C PHE A 61 -0.51 -4.33 -0.49
N PRO A 62 -0.27 -5.08 -1.58
CA PRO A 62 1.06 -5.51 -1.95
C PRO A 62 2.03 -4.32 -2.06
N GLN A 63 3.31 -4.54 -1.77
CA GLN A 63 4.30 -3.45 -1.79
C GLN A 63 4.53 -2.87 -3.19
N ASP A 64 4.41 -3.71 -4.22
CA ASP A 64 4.75 -3.33 -5.59
C ASP A 64 3.77 -2.33 -6.20
N CYS A 65 2.53 -2.27 -5.71
CA CYS A 65 1.51 -1.32 -6.19
C CYS A 65 1.51 0.03 -5.47
N LEU A 66 2.34 0.18 -4.43
CA LEU A 66 2.46 1.42 -3.65
C LEU A 66 3.68 2.24 -4.07
N ARG A 67 3.50 3.56 -4.17
CA ARG A 67 4.60 4.51 -4.38
C ARG A 67 4.53 5.62 -3.35
N VAL A 68 5.64 5.90 -2.67
CA VAL A 68 5.75 7.07 -1.77
C VAL A 68 5.65 8.36 -2.58
N ILE A 69 4.77 9.26 -2.14
CA ILE A 69 4.57 10.57 -2.78
C ILE A 69 4.98 11.73 -1.87
N GLU A 70 5.03 11.54 -0.55
CA GLU A 70 5.61 12.49 0.41
C GLU A 70 6.25 11.72 1.60
N GLU A 71 7.39 12.22 2.09
CA GLU A 71 8.16 11.65 3.21
C GLU A 71 7.77 12.19 4.59
#